data_AF-S7NPD5-F1
#
_entry.id   AF-S7NPD5-F1
#
_cell.length_a   1.000
_cell.length_b   1.000
_cell.length_c   1.000
_cell.angle_alpha   90.00
_cell.angle_beta   90.00
_cell.angle_gamma   90.00
#
_symmetry.space_group_name_H-M   'P 1'
#
loop_
_entity.id
_entity.type
_entity.pdbx_description
1 polymer ?
#
loop_
_entity_poly.entity_id
_entity_poly.type
_entity_poly.pdbx_seq_one_letter_code
_entity_poly.pdbx_strand_id
1 'polypeptide(L)'
;MRTEVPDLPKVTLLGQERFGNMTRVYYKEAVGAFVVFDISRGSTFEAVLKWKSDLDSKVHLPSGGPIPAVLLANKCDQKKEGSQIPAQMDQFCKEHGFTGWFETSAKDNINIEEAARFLVENILMNQQSFPNEDNDGDKIKLHEKALPAESKSQCC
;
A
#
# COMPACT_ATOMS: atom_id res chain seq x y z
N MET A 1 -10.42 27.37 21.23
CA MET A 1 -9.16 26.72 20.80
C MET A 1 -9.51 25.32 20.34
N ARG A 2 -9.60 25.10 19.02
CA ARG A 2 -9.81 23.76 18.46
C ARG A 2 -8.43 23.12 18.38
N THR A 3 -8.20 22.07 19.17
CA THR A 3 -7.00 21.24 19.05
C THR A 3 -7.10 20.46 17.74
N GLU A 4 -6.20 20.77 16.83
CA GLU A 4 -5.99 20.02 15.60
C GLU A 4 -5.41 18.66 15.99
N VAL A 5 -6.17 17.59 15.74
CA VAL A 5 -5.71 16.22 15.92
C VAL A 5 -4.86 15.89 14.68
N PRO A 6 -3.58 15.50 14.82
CA PRO A 6 -2.75 15.17 13.68
C PRO A 6 -3.34 14.01 12.88
N ASP A 7 -3.39 14.17 11.56
CA ASP A 7 -3.87 13.16 10.60
C ASP A 7 -3.12 11.84 10.78
N LEU A 8 -3.76 10.89 11.47
CA LEU A 8 -3.36 9.49 11.45
C LEU A 8 -3.59 8.94 10.03
N PRO A 9 -2.66 8.14 9.47
CA PRO A 9 -2.86 7.50 8.18
C PRO A 9 -4.16 6.68 8.21
N LYS A 10 -5.06 6.96 7.26
CA LYS A 10 -6.38 6.34 7.15
C LYS A 10 -6.25 4.83 6.94
N VAL A 11 -6.51 4.04 7.99
CA VAL A 11 -6.62 2.58 7.90
C VAL A 11 -8.04 2.23 7.45
N THR A 12 -8.24 1.92 6.17
CA THR A 12 -9.53 1.40 5.67
C THR A 12 -9.57 -0.13 5.76
N LEU A 13 -10.50 -0.65 6.57
CA LEU A 13 -10.78 -2.09 6.66
C LEU A 13 -11.74 -2.50 5.53
N LEU A 14 -11.24 -3.20 4.51
CA LEU A 14 -12.03 -3.70 3.38
C LEU A 14 -12.46 -5.15 3.63
N GLY A 15 -13.66 -5.35 4.19
CA GLY A 15 -14.20 -6.67 4.54
C GLY A 15 -15.45 -7.12 3.78
N GLN A 16 -15.95 -6.34 2.80
CA GLN A 16 -17.16 -6.68 2.07
C GLN A 16 -16.97 -6.51 0.55
N GLU A 17 -17.16 -7.58 -0.21
CA GLU A 17 -16.95 -7.68 -1.66
C GLU A 17 -17.79 -6.71 -2.53
N ARG A 18 -18.64 -5.84 -1.95
CA ARG A 18 -19.63 -5.05 -2.70
C ARG A 18 -19.12 -3.75 -3.33
N PHE A 19 -17.83 -3.43 -3.24
CA PHE A 19 -17.28 -2.18 -3.80
C PHE A 19 -16.09 -2.37 -4.75
N GLY A 20 -16.14 -3.38 -5.62
CA GLY A 20 -15.10 -3.65 -6.62
C GLY A 20 -14.71 -2.46 -7.50
N ASN A 21 -15.61 -1.49 -7.70
CA ASN A 21 -15.33 -0.27 -8.48
C ASN A 21 -14.79 0.90 -7.66
N MET A 22 -14.81 0.85 -6.32
CA MET A 22 -14.29 1.92 -5.47
C MET A 22 -12.92 1.61 -4.84
N THR A 23 -12.43 0.36 -4.92
CA THR A 23 -11.09 0.00 -4.41
C THR A 23 -9.97 0.89 -4.96
N ARG A 24 -10.07 1.33 -6.22
CA ARG A 24 -9.10 2.25 -6.82
C ARG A 24 -9.00 3.60 -6.09
N VAL A 25 -10.09 4.09 -5.49
CA VAL A 25 -10.10 5.35 -4.72
C VAL A 25 -9.49 5.14 -3.33
N TYR A 26 -9.74 3.98 -2.71
CA TYR A 26 -9.19 3.64 -1.38
C TYR A 26 -7.69 3.33 -1.40
N TYR A 27 -7.19 2.91 -2.55
CA TYR A 27 -5.80 2.55 -2.77
C TYR A 27 -4.92 3.72 -3.21
N LYS A 28 -5.53 4.87 -3.52
CA LYS A 28 -4.80 6.04 -4.00
C LYS A 28 -3.78 6.46 -2.93
N GLU A 29 -2.51 6.56 -3.34
CA GLU A 29 -1.37 6.94 -2.49
C GLU A 29 -1.05 5.97 -1.35
N ALA A 30 -1.55 4.73 -1.40
CA ALA A 30 -1.14 3.71 -0.45
C ALA A 30 0.36 3.40 -0.63
N VAL A 31 1.12 3.48 0.46
CA VAL A 31 2.57 3.21 0.49
C VAL A 31 2.90 1.82 1.07
N GLY A 32 1.90 1.14 1.65
CA GLY A 32 1.98 -0.24 2.12
C GLY A 32 0.60 -0.78 2.48
N ALA A 33 0.49 -2.10 2.68
CA ALA A 33 -0.79 -2.76 2.93
C ALA A 33 -0.70 -3.95 3.89
N PHE A 34 -1.80 -4.19 4.61
CA PHE A 34 -2.08 -5.47 5.24
C PHE A 34 -3.11 -6.24 4.45
N VAL A 35 -2.82 -7.51 4.18
CA VAL A 35 -3.82 -8.47 3.66
C VAL A 35 -4.15 -9.41 4.81
N VAL A 36 -5.42 -9.49 5.19
CA VAL A 36 -5.83 -10.19 6.41
C VAL A 36 -6.75 -11.35 6.05
N PHE A 37 -6.47 -12.52 6.60
CA PHE A 37 -7.38 -13.65 6.57
C PHE A 37 -7.67 -14.15 7.98
N ASP A 38 -8.74 -14.93 8.13
CA ASP A 38 -9.17 -15.52 9.38
C ASP A 38 -8.67 -16.97 9.46
N ILE A 39 -7.84 -17.28 10.46
CA ILE A 39 -7.25 -18.62 10.61
C ILE A 39 -8.30 -19.72 10.82
N SER A 40 -9.48 -19.38 11.36
CA SER A 40 -10.56 -20.35 11.58
C SER A 40 -11.35 -20.66 10.30
N ARG A 41 -11.14 -19.88 9.22
CA ARG A 41 -11.92 -19.93 7.98
C ARG A 41 -11.03 -20.01 6.74
N GLY A 42 -10.77 -21.23 6.26
CA GLY A 42 -9.95 -21.49 5.07
C GLY A 42 -10.38 -20.74 3.80
N SER A 43 -11.68 -20.50 3.59
CA SER A 43 -12.16 -19.73 2.43
C SER A 43 -11.66 -18.28 2.40
N THR A 44 -11.31 -17.71 3.55
CA THR A 44 -10.71 -16.37 3.60
C THR A 44 -9.24 -16.37 3.16
N PHE A 45 -8.54 -17.49 3.35
CA PHE A 45 -7.17 -17.67 2.89
C PHE A 45 -7.14 -17.79 1.35
N GLU A 46 -8.08 -18.49 0.73
CA GLU A 46 -8.20 -18.57 -0.73
C GLU A 46 -8.39 -17.19 -1.38
N ALA A 47 -9.08 -16.27 -0.69
CA ALA A 47 -9.28 -14.90 -1.16
C ALA A 47 -8.02 -14.03 -1.08
N VAL A 48 -6.99 -14.41 -0.31
CA VAL A 48 -5.75 -13.61 -0.14
C VAL A 48 -5.08 -13.32 -1.47
N LEU A 49 -5.00 -14.31 -2.36
CA LEU A 49 -4.37 -14.14 -3.68
C LEU A 49 -5.16 -13.18 -4.57
N LYS A 50 -6.49 -13.24 -4.50
CA LYS A 50 -7.37 -12.29 -5.20
C LYS A 50 -7.11 -10.87 -4.69
N TRP A 51 -7.01 -10.67 -3.38
CA TRP A 51 -6.71 -9.37 -2.79
C TRP A 51 -5.30 -8.87 -3.13
N LYS A 52 -4.30 -9.76 -3.13
CA LYS A 52 -2.93 -9.42 -3.52
C LYS A 52 -2.84 -8.99 -4.98
N SER A 53 -3.49 -9.73 -5.88
CA SER A 53 -3.55 -9.37 -7.30
C SER A 53 -4.29 -8.05 -7.53
N ASP A 54 -5.39 -7.81 -6.82
CA ASP A 54 -6.13 -6.54 -6.90
C ASP A 54 -5.29 -5.36 -6.43
N LEU A 55 -4.53 -5.53 -5.34
CA LEU A 55 -3.59 -4.55 -4.81
C LEU A 55 -2.48 -4.23 -5.82
N ASP A 56 -1.77 -5.26 -6.28
CA ASP A 56 -0.63 -5.11 -7.20
C ASP A 56 -1.07 -4.50 -8.54
N SER A 57 -2.28 -4.80 -9.01
CA SER A 57 -2.78 -4.24 -10.27
C SER A 57 -3.15 -2.75 -10.19
N LYS A 58 -3.43 -2.23 -8.99
CA LYS A 58 -3.98 -0.89 -8.78
C LYS A 58 -3.00 0.09 -8.12
N VAL A 59 -2.00 -0.41 -7.40
CA VAL A 59 -1.04 0.42 -6.65
C VAL A 59 0.38 0.01 -6.95
N HIS A 60 1.18 1.01 -7.25
CA HIS A 60 2.61 0.87 -7.46
C HIS A 60 3.32 1.98 -6.69
N LEU A 61 4.51 1.68 -6.19
CA LEU A 61 5.43 2.69 -5.69
C LEU A 61 5.84 3.64 -6.83
N PRO A 62 6.38 4.83 -6.52
CA PRO A 62 6.98 5.73 -7.52
C PRO A 62 8.05 5.06 -8.38
N SER A 63 8.69 4.02 -7.84
CA SER A 63 9.68 3.17 -8.53
C SER A 63 9.10 2.28 -9.63
N GLY A 64 7.77 2.16 -9.73
CA GLY A 64 7.08 1.23 -10.59
C GLY A 64 6.92 -0.19 -10.02
N GLY A 65 7.50 -0.49 -8.85
CA GLY A 65 7.35 -1.77 -8.17
C GLY A 65 6.07 -1.88 -7.31
N PRO A 66 5.69 -3.10 -6.89
CA PRO A 66 4.56 -3.29 -5.96
C PRO A 66 4.87 -2.67 -4.59
N ILE A 67 3.82 -2.25 -3.88
CA ILE A 67 3.96 -1.74 -2.50
C ILE A 67 4.26 -2.89 -1.52
N PRO A 68 4.97 -2.63 -0.41
CA PRO A 68 5.16 -3.63 0.63
C PRO A 68 3.80 -4.07 1.20
N ALA A 69 3.60 -5.38 1.22
CA ALA A 69 2.36 -6.01 1.69
C ALA A 69 2.68 -7.09 2.72
N VAL A 70 2.01 -7.04 3.86
CA VAL A 70 2.19 -8.00 4.97
C VAL A 70 0.93 -8.82 5.15
N LEU A 71 1.09 -10.14 5.25
CA LEU A 71 -0.02 -11.07 5.43
C LEU A 71 -0.33 -11.28 6.93
N LEU A 72 -1.57 -11.05 7.34
CA LEU A 72 -1.99 -11.25 8.73
C LEU A 72 -2.93 -12.45 8.83
N ALA A 73 -2.48 -13.46 9.56
CA ALA A 73 -3.26 -14.61 9.96
C ALA A 73 -4.02 -14.27 11.26
N ASN A 74 -5.18 -13.65 11.13
CA ASN A 74 -5.94 -13.09 12.26
C ASN A 74 -6.82 -14.13 12.95
N LYS A 75 -7.21 -13.83 14.20
CA LYS A 75 -7.96 -14.67 15.13
C LYS A 75 -7.20 -15.89 15.62
N CYS A 76 -5.90 -15.75 15.85
CA CYS A 76 -5.08 -16.84 16.38
C CYS A 76 -5.56 -17.36 17.75
N ASP A 77 -6.39 -16.59 18.46
CA ASP A 77 -7.10 -16.99 19.68
C ASP A 77 -8.12 -18.11 19.47
N GLN A 78 -8.65 -18.26 18.25
CA GLN A 78 -9.65 -19.27 17.89
C GLN A 78 -9.02 -20.53 17.31
N LYS A 79 -7.68 -20.62 17.33
CA LYS A 79 -6.94 -21.78 16.86
C LYS A 79 -7.32 -22.98 17.73
N LYS A 80 -8.04 -23.94 17.13
CA LYS A 80 -8.30 -25.21 17.80
C LYS A 80 -6.97 -25.92 18.02
N GLU A 81 -6.81 -26.55 19.17
CA GLU A 81 -5.61 -27.31 19.53
C GLU A 81 -5.27 -28.29 18.39
N GLY A 82 -4.09 -28.12 17.77
CA GLY A 82 -3.64 -28.90 16.61
C GLY A 82 -3.86 -28.29 15.22
N SER A 83 -4.62 -27.19 15.09
CA SER A 83 -4.74 -26.44 13.84
C SER A 83 -3.48 -25.59 13.67
N GLN A 84 -2.43 -26.15 13.07
CA GLN A 84 -1.22 -25.40 12.78
C GLN A 84 -1.41 -24.57 11.51
N ILE A 85 -0.86 -23.35 11.52
CA ILE A 85 -0.66 -22.61 10.28
C ILE A 85 0.25 -23.44 9.39
N PRO A 86 0.01 -23.50 8.07
CA PRO A 86 0.87 -24.26 7.18
C PRO A 86 2.31 -23.81 7.36
N ALA A 87 3.23 -24.76 7.62
CA ALA A 87 4.69 -24.50 7.66
C ALA A 87 5.23 -23.87 6.37
N GLN A 88 4.40 -23.80 5.34
CA GLN A 88 4.67 -23.23 4.03
C GLN A 88 4.31 -21.73 3.93
N MET A 89 3.87 -21.06 5.01
CA MET A 89 3.52 -19.63 4.93
C MET A 89 4.70 -18.75 4.51
N ASP A 90 5.92 -19.04 4.98
CA ASP A 90 7.11 -18.32 4.55
C ASP A 90 7.37 -18.49 3.05
N GLN A 91 7.13 -19.69 2.52
CA GLN A 91 7.25 -19.98 1.09
C GLN A 91 6.15 -19.27 0.30
N PHE A 92 4.91 -19.33 0.77
CA PHE A 92 3.76 -18.65 0.16
C PHE A 92 3.99 -17.14 0.09
N CYS A 93 4.52 -16.54 1.15
CA CYS A 93 4.81 -15.11 1.17
C CYS A 93 5.88 -14.74 0.15
N LYS A 94 6.97 -15.51 0.05
CA LYS A 94 8.03 -15.30 -0.93
C LYS A 94 7.52 -15.45 -2.37
N GLU A 95 6.71 -16.48 -2.64
CA GLU A 95 6.19 -16.77 -3.97
C GLU A 95 5.22 -15.70 -4.48
N HIS A 96 4.39 -15.16 -3.59
CA HIS A 96 3.35 -14.18 -3.96
C HIS A 96 3.74 -12.71 -3.66
N GLY A 97 5.00 -12.47 -3.29
CA GLY A 97 5.53 -11.11 -3.10
C GLY A 97 4.97 -10.40 -1.88
N PHE A 98 4.73 -11.14 -0.79
CA PHE A 98 4.52 -10.56 0.54
C PHE A 98 5.86 -10.35 1.23
N THR A 99 6.00 -9.23 1.93
CA THR A 99 7.21 -8.88 2.67
C THR A 99 7.40 -9.75 3.92
N GLY A 100 6.30 -10.24 4.48
CA GLY A 100 6.30 -11.11 5.65
C GLY A 100 4.88 -11.45 6.09
N TRP A 101 4.77 -12.22 7.17
CA TRP A 101 3.48 -12.59 7.75
C TRP A 101 3.52 -12.67 9.27
N PHE A 102 2.36 -12.49 9.90
CA PHE A 102 2.20 -12.55 11.36
C PHE A 102 0.91 -13.28 11.76
N GLU A 103 0.98 -14.11 12.80
CA GLU A 103 -0.20 -14.57 13.54
C GLU A 103 -0.71 -13.43 14.42
N THR A 104 -1.95 -13.00 14.24
CA THR A 104 -2.51 -11.89 14.99
C THR A 104 -3.80 -12.27 15.71
N SER A 105 -4.05 -11.66 16.86
CA SER A 105 -5.35 -11.66 17.52
C SER A 105 -5.72 -10.24 17.83
N ALA A 106 -6.66 -9.68 17.08
CA ALA A 106 -7.23 -8.37 17.41
C ALA A 106 -7.98 -8.39 18.75
N LYS A 107 -8.46 -9.56 19.20
CA LYS A 107 -9.17 -9.73 20.47
C LYS A 107 -8.23 -9.67 21.67
N ASP A 108 -7.11 -10.37 21.57
CA ASP A 108 -6.14 -10.49 22.67
C ASP A 108 -4.91 -9.58 22.48
N ASN A 109 -4.96 -8.70 21.47
CA ASN A 109 -3.89 -7.78 21.08
C ASN A 109 -2.53 -8.47 20.83
N ILE A 110 -2.56 -9.61 20.15
CA ILE A 110 -1.36 -10.40 19.84
C ILE A 110 -0.79 -9.97 18.50
N ASN A 111 0.51 -9.62 18.47
CA ASN A 111 1.31 -9.26 17.29
C ASN A 111 0.78 -8.10 16.43
N ILE A 112 -0.18 -7.32 16.94
CA ILE A 112 -0.76 -6.17 16.21
C ILE A 112 0.30 -5.07 16.06
N GLU A 113 1.03 -4.78 17.12
CA GLU A 113 2.04 -3.72 17.13
C GLU A 113 3.30 -4.13 16.36
N GLU A 114 3.71 -5.39 16.48
CA GLU A 114 4.84 -5.98 15.77
C GLU A 114 4.61 -5.97 14.26
N ALA A 115 3.42 -6.38 13.81
CA ALA A 115 3.04 -6.34 12.41
C ALA A 115 3.00 -4.89 11.87
N ALA A 116 2.44 -3.96 12.64
CA ALA A 116 2.41 -2.53 12.30
C ALA A 116 3.82 -1.96 12.14
N ARG A 117 4.70 -2.18 13.13
CA ARG A 117 6.09 -1.75 13.12
C ARG A 117 6.85 -2.32 11.91
N PHE A 118 6.72 -3.62 11.67
CA PHE A 118 7.36 -4.28 10.54
C PHE A 118 6.95 -3.67 9.20
N LEU A 119 5.65 -3.41 8.99
CA LEU A 119 5.19 -2.77 7.76
C LEU A 119 5.77 -1.35 7.62
N VAL A 120 5.72 -0.54 8.69
CA VAL A 120 6.24 0.84 8.66
C VAL A 120 7.73 0.88 8.36
N GLU A 121 8.53 0.00 8.95
CA GLU A 121 9.97 -0.11 8.67
C GLU A 121 10.23 -0.38 7.18
N ASN A 122 9.48 -1.32 6.57
CA ASN A 122 9.62 -1.63 5.15
C ASN A 122 9.16 -0.49 4.24
N ILE A 123 8.12 0.26 4.62
CA ILE A 123 7.70 1.47 3.90
C ILE A 123 8.82 2.51 3.91
N LEU A 124 9.42 2.77 5.08
CA LEU A 124 10.48 3.77 5.23
C LEU A 124 11.74 3.38 4.45
N MET A 125 12.12 2.10 4.43
CA MET A 125 13.24 1.61 3.64
C MET A 125 13.04 1.86 2.13
N ASN A 126 11.81 1.65 1.64
CA ASN A 126 11.46 1.93 0.25
C ASN A 126 11.42 3.43 -0.07
N GLN A 127 11.08 4.29 0.90
CA GLN A 127 11.11 5.74 0.72
C GLN A 127 12.53 6.32 0.74
N GLN A 128 13.40 5.85 1.64
CA GLN A 128 14.79 6.33 1.72
C GLN A 128 15.64 6.02 0.48
N SER A 129 15.21 5.03 -0.31
CA SER A 129 15.83 4.70 -1.61
C SER A 129 15.57 5.77 -2.69
N PHE A 130 14.68 6.72 -2.42
CA PHE A 130 14.45 7.91 -3.24
C PHE A 130 14.78 9.14 -2.38
N PRO A 131 15.91 9.86 -2.62
CA PRO A 131 16.02 11.19 -2.06
C PRO A 131 14.82 11.99 -2.56
N ASN A 132 14.07 12.59 -1.63
CA ASN A 132 13.08 13.58 -1.97
C ASN A 132 13.73 14.59 -2.92
N GLU A 133 13.36 14.58 -4.19
CA GLU A 133 13.35 15.84 -4.94
C GLU A 133 12.15 16.63 -4.42
N ASP A 134 12.27 17.15 -3.19
CA ASP A 134 11.66 18.42 -2.84
C ASP A 134 12.36 19.48 -3.69
N ASN A 135 12.13 19.44 -5.00
CA ASN A 135 12.39 20.56 -5.87
C ASN A 135 11.19 21.48 -5.71
N ASP A 136 11.26 22.31 -4.67
CA ASP A 136 10.66 23.64 -4.62
C ASP A 136 11.04 24.36 -5.92
N GLY A 137 10.23 24.10 -6.94
CA GLY A 137 10.50 24.42 -8.33
C GLY A 137 9.26 24.97 -9.00
N ASP A 138 8.38 25.64 -8.26
CA ASP A 138 7.44 26.62 -8.83
C ASP A 138 8.22 27.85 -9.30
N LYS A 139 9.01 27.65 -10.35
CA LYS A 139 9.45 28.71 -11.26
C LYS A 139 9.00 28.30 -12.64
N ILE A 140 7.75 28.61 -12.93
CA ILE A 140 7.30 28.81 -14.30
C ILE A 140 8.17 29.94 -14.87
N LYS A 141 9.25 29.59 -15.56
CA LYS A 141 9.99 30.55 -16.39
C LYS A 141 9.08 30.86 -17.59
N LEU A 142 8.31 31.95 -17.46
CA LEU A 142 7.65 32.59 -18.58
C LEU A 142 8.76 33.00 -19.57
N HIS A 143 8.97 32.19 -20.60
CA HIS A 143 9.72 32.65 -21.76
C HIS A 143 8.82 33.65 -22.48
N GLU A 144 9.00 34.93 -22.13
CA GLU A 144 8.49 36.07 -22.86
C GLU A 144 8.97 35.92 -24.31
N LYS A 145 8.03 35.54 -25.19
CA LYS A 145 8.27 35.44 -26.62
C LYS A 145 8.42 36.86 -27.14
N ALA A 146 9.64 37.39 -27.06
CA ALA A 146 10.03 38.60 -27.76
C ALA A 146 9.80 38.36 -29.25
N LEU A 147 8.80 39.03 -29.81
CA LEU A 147 8.58 39.15 -31.24
C LEU A 147 9.71 40.00 -31.82
N PRO A 148 10.52 39.52 -32.78
CA PRO A 148 11.36 40.40 -33.57
C PRO A 148 10.51 41.05 -34.66
N ALA A 149 10.59 42.38 -34.74
CA ALA A 149 9.97 43.20 -35.76
C ALA A 149 10.62 42.98 -37.15
N GLU A 150 9.73 42.82 -38.14
CA GLU A 150 9.77 43.18 -39.57
C GLU A 150 11.06 43.07 -40.41
N SER A 151 10.95 42.42 -41.57
CA SER A 151 11.20 43.08 -42.87
C SER A 151 10.58 42.33 -44.07
N LYS A 152 10.06 43.14 -44.99
CA LYS A 152 9.26 42.84 -46.18
C LYS A 152 10.01 42.05 -47.27
N SER A 153 9.28 41.22 -48.01
CA SER A 153 9.39 41.17 -49.48
C SER A 153 8.12 40.60 -50.13
N GLN A 154 7.80 41.23 -51.25
CA GLN A 154 6.56 41.24 -52.03
C GLN A 154 6.44 40.01 -52.94
N CYS A 155 5.23 39.53 -53.17
CA CYS A 155 4.92 38.60 -54.26
C CYS A 155 3.61 39.04 -54.94
N CYS A 156 3.71 39.30 -56.24
CA CYS A 156 2.60 39.35 -57.18
C CYS A 156 2.55 38.00 -57.90
#